data_AF-A0A821Y5B5-F1
#
_entry.id   AF-A0A821Y5B5-F1
#
_cell.length_a   1.000
_cell.length_b   1.000
_cell.length_c   1.000
_cell.angle_alpha   90.00
_cell.angle_beta   90.00
_cell.angle_gamma   90.00
#
_symmetry.space_group_name_H-M   'P 1'
#
loop_
_entity.id
_entity.type
_entity.pdbx_description
1 polymer ?
#
loop_
_entity_poly.entity_id
_entity_poly.type
_entity_poly.pdbx_seq_one_letter_code
_entity_poly.pdbx_strand_id
1 'polypeptide(L)'
;MYWYNEKSIDEIIKKYFPSNIDIILGSDIFFHKKDFETIIALLDKFFTYGHLSLKFIGTIERRSRSTILKLNHLIDIWNLKLDIIPLNHFNGDTIYPNIIAGHDILLFSIVKNTKK
;
A
#
# COMPACT_ATOMS: atom_id res chain seq x y z
N MET A 1 -21.43 -10.18 -1.56
CA MET A 1 -21.05 -9.29 -2.68
C MET A 1 -21.49 -7.89 -2.30
N TYR A 2 -20.61 -7.09 -1.67
CA TYR A 2 -20.94 -5.72 -1.29
C TYR A 2 -20.82 -4.85 -2.53
N TRP A 3 -21.97 -4.42 -3.05
CA TRP A 3 -22.05 -3.39 -4.08
C TRP A 3 -21.68 -2.04 -3.43
N TYR A 4 -20.41 -1.69 -3.44
CA TYR A 4 -20.00 -0.30 -3.23
C TYR A 4 -20.25 0.43 -4.55
N ASN A 5 -21.19 1.37 -4.56
CA ASN A 5 -21.46 2.20 -5.73
C ASN A 5 -20.24 3.11 -5.93
N GLU A 6 -19.38 2.84 -6.90
CA GLU A 6 -18.06 3.51 -7.07
C GLU A 6 -18.15 5.05 -7.06
N LYS A 7 -19.27 5.60 -7.56
CA LYS A 7 -19.57 7.04 -7.51
C LYS A 7 -19.54 7.62 -6.10
N SER A 8 -19.97 6.88 -5.08
CA SER A 8 -20.00 7.38 -3.70
C SER A 8 -18.61 7.49 -3.09
N ILE A 9 -17.68 6.58 -3.41
CA ILE A 9 -16.32 6.60 -2.87
C ILE A 9 -15.53 7.78 -3.45
N ASP A 10 -15.65 8.04 -4.75
CA ASP A 10 -14.97 9.17 -5.38
C ASP A 10 -15.46 10.51 -4.80
N GLU A 11 -16.77 10.65 -4.61
CA GLU A 11 -17.35 11.82 -3.96
C GLU A 11 -16.88 11.97 -2.51
N ILE A 12 -16.79 10.87 -1.76
CA ILE A 12 -16.29 10.88 -0.38
C ILE A 12 -14.82 11.31 -0.33
N ILE A 13 -13.95 10.70 -1.14
CA ILE A 13 -12.52 11.02 -1.14
C ILE A 13 -12.32 12.46 -1.58
N LYS A 14 -12.95 12.88 -2.69
CA LYS A 14 -12.84 14.26 -3.17
C LYS A 14 -13.33 15.30 -2.15
N LYS A 15 -14.36 14.97 -1.36
CA LYS A 15 -14.95 15.88 -0.38
C LYS A 15 -14.18 15.93 0.94
N TYR A 16 -13.66 14.80 1.41
CA TYR A 16 -13.15 14.66 2.77
C TYR A 16 -11.67 14.32 2.87
N PHE A 17 -11.04 13.85 1.79
CA PHE A 17 -9.60 13.59 1.81
C PHE A 17 -8.84 14.92 1.72
N PRO A 18 -8.04 15.29 2.73
CA PRO A 18 -7.38 16.58 2.75
C PRO A 18 -6.28 16.63 1.68
N SER A 19 -6.21 17.73 0.93
CA SER A 19 -5.21 17.92 -0.13
C SER A 19 -3.79 18.13 0.39
N ASN A 20 -3.61 18.31 1.70
CA ASN A 20 -2.32 18.50 2.37
C ASN A 20 -1.79 17.23 3.03
N ILE A 21 -2.31 16.05 2.68
CA ILE A 21 -1.77 14.77 3.14
C ILE A 21 -0.66 14.32 2.18
N ASP A 22 0.52 14.10 2.74
CA ASP A 22 1.67 13.53 2.01
C ASP A 22 1.84 12.03 2.23
N ILE A 23 1.28 11.48 3.31
CA ILE A 23 1.51 10.08 3.72
C ILE A 23 0.21 9.44 4.19
N ILE A 24 -0.14 8.30 3.60
CA ILE A 24 -1.10 7.34 4.15
C ILE A 24 -0.33 6.18 4.77
N LEU A 25 -0.71 5.76 5.97
CA LEU A 25 -0.13 4.62 6.67
C LEU A 25 -1.10 3.44 6.70
N GLY A 26 -0.60 2.23 6.49
CA GLY A 26 -1.40 1.01 6.66
C GLY A 26 -0.55 -0.15 7.17
N SER A 27 -0.99 -0.79 8.25
CA SER A 27 -0.30 -1.96 8.81
C SER A 27 -1.02 -3.23 8.43
N ASP A 28 -0.30 -4.19 7.84
CA ASP A 28 -0.79 -5.53 7.47
C ASP A 28 -2.11 -5.52 6.66
N ILE A 29 -2.32 -4.49 5.85
CA ILE A 29 -3.56 -4.33 5.09
C ILE A 29 -3.69 -5.40 3.98
N PHE A 30 -2.57 -6.00 3.59
CA PHE A 30 -2.48 -7.06 2.59
C PHE A 30 -2.46 -8.48 3.22
N PHE A 31 -3.17 -8.67 4.34
CA PHE A 31 -3.32 -9.99 4.98
C PHE A 31 -4.14 -10.95 4.10
N HIS A 32 -5.28 -10.50 3.58
CA HIS A 32 -6.21 -11.32 2.82
C HIS A 32 -6.06 -11.07 1.32
N LYS A 33 -5.60 -12.09 0.58
CA LYS A 33 -5.38 -11.99 -0.88
C LYS A 33 -6.60 -11.51 -1.68
N LYS A 34 -7.82 -11.76 -1.19
CA LYS A 34 -9.06 -11.31 -1.84
C LYS A 34 -9.22 -9.78 -1.83
N ASP A 35 -8.60 -9.08 -0.88
CA ASP A 35 -8.79 -7.65 -0.68
C ASP A 35 -7.72 -6.80 -1.38
N PHE A 36 -6.67 -7.44 -1.94
CA PHE A 36 -5.52 -6.73 -2.54
C PHE A 36 -5.95 -5.77 -3.64
N GLU A 37 -6.80 -6.22 -4.55
CA GLU A 37 -7.24 -5.41 -5.69
C GLU A 37 -8.08 -4.22 -5.24
N THR A 38 -8.98 -4.43 -4.29
CA THR A 38 -9.77 -3.34 -3.68
C THR A 38 -8.87 -2.31 -2.98
N ILE A 39 -7.84 -2.75 -2.27
CA ILE A 39 -6.88 -1.87 -1.62
C ILE A 39 -6.11 -1.06 -2.65
N ILE A 40 -5.58 -1.70 -3.69
CA ILE A 40 -4.82 -1.02 -4.75
C ILE A 40 -5.71 -0.02 -5.50
N ALA A 41 -6.95 -0.38 -5.83
CA ALA A 41 -7.92 0.52 -6.44
C ALA A 41 -8.24 1.74 -5.55
N LEU A 42 -8.35 1.53 -4.24
CA LEU A 42 -8.58 2.62 -3.29
C LEU A 42 -7.36 3.55 -3.19
N LEU A 43 -6.14 3.00 -3.16
CA LEU A 43 -4.91 3.79 -3.17
C LEU A 43 -4.80 4.62 -4.44
N ASP A 44 -5.16 4.07 -5.60
CA ASP A 44 -5.19 4.81 -6.85
C ASP A 44 -6.13 6.03 -6.83
N LYS A 45 -7.30 5.87 -6.21
CA LYS A 45 -8.23 7.00 -5.99
C LYS A 45 -7.62 8.06 -5.08
N PHE A 46 -6.95 7.66 -3.99
CA PHE A 46 -6.24 8.62 -3.15
C PHE A 46 -5.13 9.35 -3.91
N PHE A 47 -4.35 8.66 -4.74
CA PHE A 47 -3.33 9.31 -5.57
C PHE A 47 -3.92 10.24 -6.65
N THR A 48 -5.14 9.96 -7.12
CA THR A 48 -5.83 10.80 -8.10
C THR A 48 -6.29 12.14 -7.51
N TYR A 49 -6.74 12.14 -6.24
CA TYR A 49 -7.28 13.34 -5.59
C TYR A 49 -6.32 14.00 -4.59
N GLY A 50 -5.26 13.29 -4.20
CA GLY A 50 -4.26 13.75 -3.25
C GLY A 50 -3.17 14.62 -3.86
N HIS A 51 -2.23 15.03 -3.00
CA HIS A 51 -1.06 15.80 -3.41
C HIS A 51 -0.12 14.97 -4.30
N LEU A 52 0.65 15.60 -5.19
CA LEU A 52 1.56 14.91 -6.12
C LEU A 52 2.67 14.11 -5.43
N SER A 53 3.05 14.48 -4.21
CA SER A 53 4.03 13.75 -3.38
C SER A 53 3.41 12.68 -2.49
N LEU A 54 2.10 12.44 -2.58
CA LEU A 54 1.42 11.47 -1.74
C LEU A 54 2.02 10.08 -1.93
N LYS A 55 2.39 9.46 -0.81
CA LYS A 55 2.85 8.08 -0.74
C LYS A 55 2.02 7.29 0.24
N PHE A 56 1.77 6.03 -0.12
CA PHE A 56 1.34 5.04 0.84
C PHE A 56 2.57 4.36 1.43
N ILE A 57 2.65 4.25 2.75
CA ILE A 57 3.67 3.46 3.45
C ILE A 57 2.94 2.39 4.24
N GLY A 58 3.38 1.14 4.09
CA GLY A 58 2.75 0.06 4.83
C GLY A 58 3.66 -1.10 5.13
N THR A 59 3.15 -1.98 5.98
CA THR A 59 3.78 -3.23 6.34
C THR A 59 3.01 -4.40 5.74
N ILE A 60 3.72 -5.46 5.39
CA ILE A 60 3.12 -6.73 4.95
C ILE A 60 3.90 -7.89 5.56
N GLU A 61 3.18 -8.85 6.11
CA GLU A 61 3.78 -10.11 6.52
C GLU A 61 4.04 -11.00 5.29
N ARG A 62 5.31 -11.34 5.05
CA ARG A 62 5.72 -12.24 3.96
C ARG A 62 5.44 -13.70 4.33
N ARG A 63 4.16 -14.08 4.31
CA ARG A 63 3.70 -15.46 4.55
C ARG A 63 4.05 -16.44 3.45
N SER A 64 4.16 -15.95 2.22
CA SER A 64 4.51 -16.78 1.06
C SER A 64 5.07 -15.93 -0.08
N ARG A 65 5.87 -16.56 -0.96
CA ARG A 65 6.34 -15.93 -2.20
C ARG A 65 5.17 -15.45 -3.08
N SER A 66 4.06 -16.16 -3.07
CA SER A 66 2.86 -15.81 -3.84
C SER A 66 2.21 -14.49 -3.41
N THR A 67 2.37 -14.08 -2.15
CA THR A 67 1.85 -12.81 -1.62
C THR A 67 2.52 -11.63 -2.32
N ILE A 68 3.86 -11.63 -2.36
CA ILE A 68 4.65 -10.56 -2.99
C ILE A 68 4.47 -10.56 -4.50
N LEU A 69 4.39 -11.73 -5.14
CA LEU A 69 4.12 -11.83 -6.58
C LEU A 69 2.76 -11.21 -6.96
N LYS A 70 1.72 -11.47 -6.16
CA LYS A 70 0.39 -10.87 -6.41
C LYS A 70 0.42 -9.36 -6.22
N LEU A 71 1.08 -8.86 -5.17
CA LEU A 71 1.23 -7.42 -4.96
C LEU A 71 1.96 -6.76 -6.13
N ASN A 72 3.12 -7.28 -6.53
CA ASN A 72 3.87 -6.77 -7.68
C ASN A 72 3.03 -6.74 -8.97
N HIS A 73 2.32 -7.83 -9.26
CA HIS A 73 1.45 -7.90 -10.42
C HIS A 73 0.38 -6.79 -10.44
N LEU A 74 -0.26 -6.52 -9.30
CA LEU A 74 -1.24 -5.44 -9.20
C LEU A 74 -0.59 -4.06 -9.30
N ILE A 75 0.58 -3.86 -8.70
CA ILE A 75 1.34 -2.61 -8.81
C ILE A 75 1.63 -2.30 -10.29
N ASP A 76 2.03 -3.30 -11.06
CA ASP A 76 2.29 -3.15 -12.50
C ASP A 76 1.02 -2.82 -13.29
N ILE A 77 -0.09 -3.55 -13.06
CA ILE A 77 -1.37 -3.32 -13.75
C ILE A 77 -1.88 -1.89 -13.53
N TRP A 78 -1.76 -1.38 -12.30
CA TRP A 78 -2.29 -0.07 -11.92
C TRP A 78 -1.31 1.07 -12.21
N ASN A 79 -0.18 0.79 -12.87
CA ASN A 79 0.89 1.74 -13.15
C ASN A 79 1.33 2.50 -11.88
N LEU A 80 1.61 1.73 -10.83
CA LEU A 80 2.15 2.20 -9.56
C LEU A 80 3.62 1.80 -9.44
N LYS A 81 4.31 2.38 -8.47
CA LYS A 81 5.68 1.98 -8.11
C LYS A 81 5.68 1.47 -6.68
N LEU A 82 6.30 0.31 -6.47
CA LEU A 82 6.53 -0.29 -5.16
C LEU A 82 8.02 -0.25 -4.83
N ASP A 83 8.37 0.35 -3.70
CA ASP A 83 9.73 0.32 -3.15
C ASP A 83 9.71 -0.41 -1.81
N ILE A 84 10.55 -1.44 -1.65
CA ILE A 84 10.77 -2.09 -0.35
C ILE A 84 11.76 -1.26 0.45
N ILE A 85 11.38 -0.91 1.68
CA ILE A 85 12.19 -0.09 2.59
C ILE A 85 12.94 -1.04 3.53
N PRO A 86 14.28 -1.08 3.49
CA PRO A 86 15.06 -1.90 4.41
C PRO A 86 14.80 -1.51 5.86
N LEU A 87 14.57 -2.50 6.72
CA LEU A 87 14.36 -2.32 8.15
C LEU A 87 15.67 -2.39 8.96
N ASN A 88 16.81 -2.45 8.29
CA ASN A 88 18.15 -2.59 8.88
C ASN A 88 18.58 -1.48 9.86
N HIS A 89 17.84 -0.36 9.94
CA HIS A 89 18.09 0.73 10.89
C HIS A 89 16.94 0.92 11.91
N PHE A 90 15.92 0.08 11.89
CA PHE A 90 14.87 0.15 12.91
C PHE A 90 15.38 -0.48 14.20
N ASN A 91 15.50 0.35 15.25
CA ASN A 91 15.86 -0.09 16.60
C ASN A 91 14.77 -1.03 17.17
N GLY A 92 14.93 -2.32 16.89
CA GLY A 92 14.22 -3.40 17.54
C GLY A 92 15.16 -4.61 17.62
N ASP A 93 14.91 -5.51 18.56
CA ASP A 93 15.63 -6.78 18.72
C ASP A 93 15.41 -7.66 17.47
N THR A 94 16.06 -7.28 16.38
CA THR A 94 15.93 -7.89 15.06
C THR A 94 17.01 -8.94 14.93
N ILE A 95 16.61 -10.20 15.02
CA ILE A 95 17.50 -11.35 14.80
C ILE A 95 17.92 -11.41 13.31
N TYR A 96 17.10 -10.82 12.42
CA TYR A 96 17.32 -10.61 11.00
C TYR A 96 16.65 -9.29 10.58
N PRO A 97 17.11 -8.59 9.51
CA PRO A 97 16.67 -7.24 9.19
C PRO A 97 15.15 -7.07 9.06
N ASN A 98 14.40 -8.14 8.76
CA ASN A 98 12.95 -8.08 8.55
C ASN A 98 12.15 -9.01 9.50
N ILE A 99 12.78 -9.69 10.47
CA ILE A 99 12.05 -10.60 11.37
C ILE A 99 11.61 -9.86 12.62
N ILE A 100 10.30 -9.71 12.80
CA ILE A 100 9.66 -9.08 13.96
C ILE A 100 8.71 -10.11 14.57
N ALA A 101 8.88 -10.42 15.86
CA ALA A 101 8.06 -11.41 16.57
C ALA A 101 7.96 -12.79 15.88
N GLY A 102 9.02 -13.22 15.18
CA GLY A 102 9.04 -14.49 14.44
C GLY A 102 8.42 -14.45 13.03
N HIS A 103 7.93 -13.29 12.60
CA HIS A 103 7.36 -13.07 11.28
C HIS A 103 8.28 -12.23 10.41
N ASP A 104 8.38 -12.56 9.13
CA ASP A 104 9.12 -11.77 8.15
C ASP A 104 8.24 -10.63 7.63
N ILE A 105 8.42 -9.44 8.19
CA ILE A 105 7.65 -8.24 7.88
C ILE A 105 8.45 -7.37 6.93
N LEU A 106 7.82 -7.01 5.81
CA LEU A 106 8.38 -6.02 4.89
C LEU A 106 7.72 -4.67 5.14
N LEU A 107 8.54 -3.63 5.28
CA LEU A 107 8.10 -2.25 5.11
C LEU A 107 8.23 -1.88 3.64
N PHE A 108 7.23 -1.18 3.10
CA PHE A 108 7.23 -0.75 1.71
C PHE A 108 6.53 0.59 1.54
N SER A 109 6.80 1.24 0.41
CA SER A 109 6.04 2.38 -0.06
C SER A 109 5.46 2.14 -1.45
N ILE A 110 4.24 2.63 -1.67
CA ILE A 110 3.60 2.70 -2.98
C ILE A 110 3.41 4.16 -3.34
N VAL A 111 3.77 4.51 -4.57
CA VAL A 111 3.53 5.84 -5.16
C VAL A 111 2.92 5.70 -6.55
N LYS A 112 2.23 6.75 -7.00
CA LYS A 112 1.79 6.84 -8.40
C LYS A 112 3.01 6.91 -9.31
N ASN A 113 3.05 6.10 -10.37
CA ASN A 113 4.11 6.22 -11.35
C ASN A 113 3.87 7.48 -12.20
N THR A 114 4.70 8.51 -12.03
CA THR A 114 4.58 9.78 -12.75
C THR A 114 5.34 9.79 -14.07
N LYS A 115 5.80 8.63 -14.58
CA LYS A 115 6.45 8.55 -15.89
C LYS A 115 5.46 9.00 -16.98
N LYS A 116 5.76 10.17 -17.55
CA LYS A 116 5.21 10.70 -18.81
C LYS A 116 5.56 9.79 -19.97
#